data_AF-A0A2D0IH71-F1
#
_entry.id   AF-A0A2D0IH71-F1
#
_cell.length_a   1.000
_cell.length_b   1.000
_cell.length_c   1.000
_cell.angle_alpha   90.00
_cell.angle_beta   90.00
_cell.angle_gamma   90.00
#
_symmetry.space_group_name_H-M   'P 1'
#
loop_
_entity.id
_entity.type
_entity.pdbx_description
1 polymer ?
#
loop_
_entity_poly.entity_id
_entity_poly.type
_entity_poly.pdbx_seq_one_letter_code
_entity_poly.pdbx_strand_id
1 'polypeptide(L)'
;MTLKLFHITEFAESAYLSPETQREAIHPVMVVCLASLWLTLACNVPLWRELSLLPQETTQRWWLGLRLALLLGSALTALLSLLCWRRTFKPATLLLLLLAGLNLPLMLEQASFLDLSAGPSNWGTQLRHAFSWQLAGWFLALGLLPALWLWRLPIRRVPLLVTLRQNSVLLALSCAVFAGTWWFSAQDVSALMDGQPQLARRLNPISSFQPQASELLAKLFPH
;
A
#
# COMPACT_ATOMS: atom_id res chain seq x y z
N MET A 1 -1.34 -43.62 52.13
CA MET A 1 -0.17 -42.97 51.51
C MET A 1 -0.62 -42.27 50.24
N THR A 2 -0.71 -40.95 50.32
CA THR A 2 -1.25 -40.05 49.30
C THR A 2 -0.12 -39.53 48.42
N LEU A 3 0.02 -40.07 47.22
CA LEU A 3 0.89 -39.48 46.20
C LEU A 3 0.10 -38.40 45.46
N LYS A 4 0.19 -37.17 45.95
CA LYS A 4 -0.13 -35.97 45.16
C LYS A 4 0.98 -35.80 44.12
N LEU A 5 0.80 -36.38 42.94
CA LEU A 5 1.65 -36.11 41.79
C LEU A 5 1.04 -34.94 40.98
N PHE A 6 1.17 -33.73 41.51
CA PHE A 6 0.99 -32.51 40.72
C PHE A 6 2.38 -32.02 40.32
N HIS A 7 2.90 -32.54 39.20
CA HIS A 7 3.97 -31.87 38.48
C HIS A 7 3.35 -31.12 37.30
N ILE A 8 2.91 -29.89 37.61
CA ILE A 8 2.64 -28.84 36.64
C ILE A 8 3.98 -28.19 36.34
N THR A 9 4.72 -28.77 35.41
CA THR A 9 5.91 -28.18 34.76
C THR A 9 6.11 -29.07 33.53
N GLU A 10 5.58 -28.73 32.37
CA GLU A 10 6.32 -27.91 31.42
C GLU A 10 5.31 -27.20 30.51
N PHE A 11 4.91 -26.00 30.91
CA PHE A 11 4.72 -24.99 29.88
C PHE A 11 6.10 -24.79 29.28
N ALA A 12 6.35 -25.47 28.17
CA ALA A 12 7.29 -25.00 27.19
C ALA A 12 6.82 -23.57 26.82
N GLU A 13 7.33 -22.59 27.56
CA GLU A 13 7.35 -21.19 27.17
C GLU A 13 8.09 -21.15 25.84
N SER A 14 7.37 -21.42 24.76
CA SER A 14 7.79 -20.97 23.46
C SER A 14 7.99 -19.47 23.64
N ALA A 15 9.23 -18.99 23.58
CA ALA A 15 9.59 -17.58 23.68
C ALA A 15 8.78 -16.68 22.70
N TYR A 16 8.06 -17.30 21.76
CA TYR A 16 7.12 -16.70 20.81
C TYR A 16 5.68 -16.48 21.35
N LEU A 17 5.36 -16.90 22.57
CA LEU A 17 4.02 -16.84 23.18
C LEU A 17 4.04 -16.29 24.62
N SER A 18 5.03 -15.47 25.00
CA SER A 18 4.90 -14.77 26.28
C SER A 18 3.72 -13.76 26.20
N PRO A 19 2.84 -13.69 27.21
CA PRO A 19 1.74 -12.71 27.25
C PRO A 19 2.25 -11.26 27.14
N GLU A 20 3.48 -11.02 27.60
CA GLU A 20 4.14 -9.72 27.57
C GLU A 20 4.47 -9.27 26.14
N THR A 21 5.05 -10.15 25.31
CA THR A 21 5.32 -9.85 23.89
C THR A 21 4.03 -9.64 23.08
N GLN A 22 2.90 -10.22 23.50
CA GLN A 22 1.60 -9.94 22.91
C GLN A 22 0.99 -8.60 23.34
N ARG A 23 1.36 -8.06 24.51
CA ARG A 23 0.90 -6.74 24.99
C ARG A 23 1.66 -5.60 24.29
N GLU A 24 2.92 -5.81 23.96
CA GLU A 24 3.73 -4.87 23.17
C GLU A 24 3.46 -4.95 21.65
N ALA A 25 2.76 -5.98 21.19
CA ALA A 25 2.50 -6.20 19.77
C ALA A 25 1.46 -5.22 19.20
N ILE A 26 1.79 -4.67 18.03
CA ILE A 26 0.92 -3.72 17.31
C ILE A 26 -0.31 -4.43 16.74
N HIS A 27 -1.47 -3.80 16.84
CA HIS A 27 -2.71 -4.31 16.26
C HIS A 27 -2.67 -4.27 14.72
N PRO A 28 -3.05 -5.35 14.00
CA PRO A 28 -2.94 -5.44 12.53
C PRO A 28 -3.60 -4.27 11.79
N VAL A 29 -4.77 -3.82 12.24
CA VAL A 29 -5.48 -2.67 11.66
C VAL A 29 -4.65 -1.38 11.71
N MET A 30 -3.89 -1.14 12.78
CA MET A 30 -3.04 0.06 12.84
C MET A 30 -1.91 -0.02 11.82
N VAL A 31 -1.36 -1.22 11.59
CA VAL A 31 -0.33 -1.41 10.57
C VAL A 31 -0.91 -1.18 9.17
N VAL A 32 -2.14 -1.63 8.91
CA VAL A 32 -2.85 -1.36 7.64
C VAL A 32 -3.03 0.15 7.44
N CYS A 33 -3.54 0.88 8.44
CA CYS A 33 -3.75 2.32 8.34
C CYS A 33 -2.43 3.10 8.19
N LEU A 34 -1.39 2.72 8.93
CA LEU A 34 -0.09 3.37 8.84
C LEU A 34 0.56 3.12 7.47
N ALA A 35 0.49 1.88 6.98
CA ALA A 35 1.03 1.51 5.68
C ALA A 35 0.28 2.18 4.54
N SER A 36 -1.05 2.25 4.60
CA SER A 36 -1.84 2.96 3.58
C SER A 36 -1.53 4.46 3.58
N LEU A 37 -1.48 5.09 4.76
CA LEU A 37 -1.14 6.50 4.89
C LEU A 37 0.28 6.80 4.39
N TRP A 38 1.25 5.93 4.68
CA TRP A 38 2.61 6.06 4.15
C TRP A 38 2.65 5.94 2.62
N LEU A 39 1.98 4.93 2.07
CA LEU A 39 1.92 4.75 0.61
C LEU A 39 1.23 5.94 -0.06
N THR A 40 0.14 6.47 0.50
CA THR A 40 -0.60 7.61 -0.04
C THR A 40 0.18 8.92 0.05
N LEU A 41 0.81 9.22 1.18
CA LEU A 41 1.47 10.51 1.37
C LEU A 41 2.92 10.48 0.87
N ALA A 42 3.71 9.52 1.33
CA ALA A 42 5.14 9.48 1.07
C ALA A 42 5.46 8.85 -0.29
N CYS A 43 4.80 7.75 -0.67
CA CYS A 43 5.13 7.08 -1.93
C CYS A 43 4.46 7.68 -3.17
N ASN A 44 3.56 8.66 -3.00
CA ASN A 44 2.94 9.40 -4.11
C ASN A 44 3.47 10.84 -4.25
N VAL A 45 4.71 11.13 -3.81
CA VAL A 45 5.39 12.41 -4.08
C VAL A 45 5.29 12.87 -5.54
N PRO A 46 5.45 11.99 -6.57
CA PRO A 46 5.32 12.43 -7.96
C PRO A 46 3.95 13.02 -8.27
N LEU A 47 2.88 12.46 -7.73
CA LEU A 47 1.51 12.97 -7.89
C LEU A 47 1.36 14.33 -7.22
N TRP A 48 1.83 14.48 -5.98
CA TRP A 48 1.75 15.74 -5.25
C TRP A 48 2.53 16.86 -5.92
N ARG A 49 3.63 16.52 -6.60
CA ARG A 49 4.42 17.46 -7.40
C ARG A 49 3.67 17.90 -8.67
N GLU A 50 3.06 16.98 -9.42
CA GLU A 50 2.26 17.35 -10.59
C GLU A 50 1.07 18.22 -10.18
N LEU A 51 0.40 17.88 -9.08
CA LEU A 51 -0.68 18.68 -8.52
C LEU A 51 -0.22 20.09 -8.14
N SER A 52 0.98 20.24 -7.59
CA SER A 52 1.54 21.54 -7.19
C SER A 52 1.97 22.41 -8.39
N LEU A 53 2.11 21.84 -9.58
CA LEU A 53 2.42 22.58 -10.81
C LEU A 53 1.18 23.06 -11.56
N LEU A 54 -0.02 22.58 -11.20
CA LEU A 54 -1.27 23.01 -11.83
C LEU A 54 -1.52 24.50 -11.62
N PRO A 55 -1.92 25.26 -12.66
CA PRO A 55 -2.27 26.68 -12.55
C PRO A 55 -3.68 26.84 -11.96
N GLN A 56 -3.88 26.36 -10.73
CA GLN A 56 -5.11 26.53 -9.97
C GLN A 56 -4.91 27.43 -8.76
N GLU A 57 -5.98 28.07 -8.29
CA GLU A 57 -5.97 28.80 -7.02
C GLU A 57 -5.53 27.89 -5.86
N THR A 58 -4.78 28.45 -4.91
CA THR A 58 -4.17 27.68 -3.81
C THR A 58 -5.22 26.86 -3.04
N THR A 59 -6.34 27.47 -2.67
CA THR A 59 -7.43 26.82 -1.93
C THR A 59 -8.03 25.65 -2.70
N GLN A 60 -8.29 25.83 -4.00
CA GLN A 60 -8.87 24.78 -4.84
C GLN A 60 -7.91 23.59 -4.96
N ARG A 61 -6.62 23.88 -5.13
CA ARG A 61 -5.55 22.86 -5.21
C ARG A 61 -5.45 22.02 -3.94
N TRP A 62 -5.56 22.64 -2.75
CA TRP A 62 -5.57 21.93 -1.48
C TRP A 62 -6.76 20.99 -1.35
N TRP A 63 -7.97 21.45 -1.70
CA TRP A 63 -9.17 20.59 -1.70
C TRP A 63 -9.03 19.42 -2.66
N LEU A 64 -8.45 19.67 -3.84
CA LEU A 64 -8.21 18.64 -4.83
C LEU A 64 -7.21 17.60 -4.34
N GLY A 65 -6.11 18.05 -3.71
CA GLY A 65 -5.13 17.18 -3.10
C GLY A 65 -5.73 16.32 -1.99
N LEU A 66 -6.57 16.91 -1.13
CA LEU A 66 -7.26 16.18 -0.07
C LEU A 66 -8.21 15.11 -0.63
N ARG A 67 -8.97 15.43 -1.67
CA ARG A 67 -9.88 14.47 -2.33
C ARG A 67 -9.10 13.32 -2.97
N LEU A 68 -8.01 13.61 -3.67
CA LEU A 68 -7.13 12.58 -4.24
C LEU A 68 -6.48 11.73 -3.14
N ALA A 69 -6.04 12.33 -2.04
CA ALA A 69 -5.49 11.60 -0.90
C ALA A 69 -6.52 10.67 -0.28
N LEU A 70 -7.77 11.13 -0.12
CA LEU A 70 -8.86 10.31 0.41
C LEU A 70 -9.22 9.17 -0.53
N LEU A 71 -9.30 9.41 -1.84
CA LEU A 71 -9.57 8.36 -2.84
C LEU A 71 -8.46 7.30 -2.86
N LEU A 72 -7.19 7.72 -2.90
CA LEU A 72 -6.07 6.78 -2.92
C LEU A 72 -5.87 6.06 -1.60
N GLY A 73 -5.97 6.79 -0.49
CA GLY A 73 -5.85 6.23 0.85
C GLY A 73 -6.95 5.24 1.17
N SER A 74 -8.21 5.54 0.80
CA SER A 74 -9.31 4.58 0.99
C SER A 74 -9.17 3.37 0.06
N ALA A 75 -8.77 3.54 -1.20
CA ALA A 75 -8.50 2.42 -2.10
C ALA A 75 -7.36 1.51 -1.59
N LEU A 76 -6.23 2.08 -1.15
CA LEU A 76 -5.11 1.31 -0.60
C LEU A 76 -5.48 0.64 0.73
N THR A 77 -6.27 1.30 1.57
CA THR A 77 -6.76 0.70 2.83
C THR A 77 -7.70 -0.46 2.55
N ALA A 78 -8.61 -0.32 1.58
CA ALA A 78 -9.48 -1.41 1.12
C ALA A 78 -8.65 -2.60 0.60
N LEU A 79 -7.66 -2.35 -0.25
CA LEU A 79 -6.75 -3.38 -0.76
C LEU A 79 -5.99 -4.07 0.37
N LEU A 80 -5.33 -3.32 1.25
CA LEU A 80 -4.57 -3.88 2.36
C LEU A 80 -5.47 -4.62 3.36
N SER A 81 -6.73 -4.19 3.56
CA SER A 81 -7.69 -4.92 4.40
C SER A 81 -8.01 -6.31 3.83
N LEU A 82 -8.06 -6.46 2.50
CA LEU A 82 -8.25 -7.75 1.84
C LEU A 82 -7.01 -8.63 1.93
N LEU A 83 -5.81 -8.04 1.91
CA LEU A 83 -4.53 -8.76 2.01
C LEU A 83 -4.04 -8.97 3.45
N CYS A 84 -4.75 -8.43 4.45
CA CYS A 84 -4.42 -8.52 5.88
C CYS A 84 -4.72 -9.90 6.48
N TRP A 85 -4.08 -10.94 5.96
CA TRP A 85 -4.07 -12.29 6.52
C TRP A 85 -2.73 -12.64 7.16
N ARG A 86 -2.76 -13.61 8.08
CA ARG A 86 -1.60 -14.03 8.89
C ARG A 86 -0.34 -14.35 8.06
N ARG A 87 -0.50 -14.87 6.84
CA ARG A 87 0.63 -15.25 5.96
C ARG A 87 0.86 -14.26 4.81
N THR A 88 -0.17 -13.61 4.30
CA THR A 88 -0.07 -12.75 3.11
C THR A 88 0.24 -11.30 3.45
N PHE A 89 -0.06 -10.84 4.67
CA PHE A 89 0.07 -9.42 5.02
C PHE A 89 1.50 -8.91 4.87
N LYS A 90 2.46 -9.57 5.54
CA LYS A 90 3.89 -9.19 5.47
C LYS A 90 4.43 -9.16 4.04
N PRO A 91 4.32 -10.24 3.23
CA PRO A 91 4.86 -10.21 1.87
C PRO A 91 4.14 -9.20 0.98
N ALA A 92 2.82 -9.02 1.12
CA ALA A 92 2.08 -8.05 0.34
C ALA A 92 2.49 -6.61 0.63
N THR A 93 2.60 -6.23 1.91
CA THR A 93 3.03 -4.88 2.30
C THR A 93 4.46 -4.61 1.85
N LEU A 94 5.34 -5.61 1.93
CA LEU A 94 6.72 -5.50 1.45
C LEU A 94 6.75 -5.25 -0.05
N LEU A 95 6.04 -6.06 -0.82
CA LEU A 95 5.98 -5.95 -2.27
C LEU A 95 5.44 -4.57 -2.67
N LEU A 96 4.37 -4.11 -2.04
CA LEU A 96 3.80 -2.78 -2.30
C LEU A 96 4.78 -1.65 -1.97
N LEU A 97 5.48 -1.71 -0.83
CA LEU A 97 6.47 -0.70 -0.44
C LEU A 97 7.70 -0.72 -1.37
N LEU A 98 8.16 -1.90 -1.78
CA LEU A 98 9.29 -2.05 -2.70
C LEU A 98 8.94 -1.53 -4.09
N LEU A 99 7.80 -1.92 -4.65
CA LEU A 99 7.31 -1.38 -5.92
C LEU A 99 7.14 0.12 -5.85
N ALA A 100 6.56 0.61 -4.76
CA ALA A 100 6.34 2.04 -4.59
C ALA A 100 7.66 2.82 -4.49
N GLY A 101 8.67 2.28 -3.79
CA GLY A 101 10.01 2.85 -3.74
C GLY A 101 10.74 2.83 -5.09
N LEU A 102 10.56 1.77 -5.90
CA LEU A 102 11.17 1.66 -7.23
C LEU A 102 10.52 2.60 -8.25
N ASN A 103 9.20 2.75 -8.21
CA ASN A 103 8.45 3.60 -9.12
C ASN A 103 8.71 5.10 -8.89
N LEU A 104 9.03 5.51 -7.66
CA LEU A 104 9.20 6.90 -7.30
C LEU A 104 10.25 7.65 -8.16
N PRO A 105 11.49 7.17 -8.29
CA PRO A 105 12.51 7.79 -9.14
C PRO A 105 12.18 7.69 -10.63
N LEU A 106 11.62 6.55 -11.08
CA LEU A 106 11.17 6.37 -12.47
C LEU A 106 10.12 7.42 -12.87
N MET A 107 9.16 7.65 -11.99
CA MET A 107 8.14 8.65 -12.22
C MET A 107 8.75 10.05 -12.20
N LEU A 108 9.56 10.39 -11.19
CA LEU A 108 10.13 11.74 -11.05
C LEU A 108 11.02 12.14 -12.23
N GLU A 109 11.83 11.22 -12.76
CA GLU A 109 12.80 11.53 -13.81
C GLU A 109 12.27 11.28 -15.23
N GLN A 110 11.47 10.23 -15.43
CA GLN A 110 11.16 9.71 -16.77
C GLN A 110 9.66 9.63 -17.07
N ALA A 111 8.80 10.02 -16.11
CA ALA A 111 7.35 9.85 -16.19
C ALA A 111 6.91 8.40 -16.49
N SER A 112 7.78 7.43 -16.19
CA SER A 112 7.56 6.01 -16.41
C SER A 112 7.33 5.28 -15.08
N PHE A 113 6.78 4.07 -15.15
CA PHE A 113 6.58 3.19 -13.99
C PHE A 113 7.10 1.80 -14.34
N LEU A 114 7.42 1.00 -13.32
CA LEU A 114 7.86 -0.37 -13.53
C LEU A 114 6.68 -1.19 -14.05
N ASP A 115 6.78 -1.63 -15.30
CA ASP A 115 5.77 -2.47 -15.93
C ASP A 115 5.99 -3.94 -15.56
N LEU A 116 5.03 -4.50 -14.80
CA LEU A 116 5.08 -5.89 -14.37
C LEU A 116 4.63 -6.86 -15.48
N SER A 117 3.90 -6.44 -16.52
CA SER A 117 3.56 -7.33 -17.64
C SER A 117 4.73 -7.53 -18.60
N ALA A 118 5.66 -6.57 -18.66
CA ALA A 118 6.86 -6.64 -19.49
C ALA A 118 7.80 -7.83 -19.15
N GLY A 119 7.61 -8.47 -18.00
CA GLY A 119 8.37 -9.64 -17.56
C GLY A 119 9.79 -9.32 -17.05
N PRO A 120 10.40 -10.26 -16.30
CA PRO A 120 11.66 -10.03 -15.60
C PRO A 120 12.85 -9.75 -16.51
N SER A 121 12.80 -10.17 -17.79
CA SER A 121 13.84 -9.89 -18.78
C SER A 121 13.96 -8.40 -19.13
N ASN A 122 12.86 -7.64 -19.04
CA ASN A 122 12.82 -6.23 -19.42
C ASN A 122 12.97 -5.27 -18.22
N TRP A 123 12.89 -5.78 -16.99
CA TRP A 123 13.08 -4.94 -15.79
C TRP A 123 14.49 -4.39 -15.68
N GLY A 124 15.50 -5.20 -16.05
CA GLY A 124 16.91 -4.80 -15.97
C GLY A 124 17.24 -3.60 -16.87
N THR A 125 16.61 -3.49 -18.05
CA THR A 125 16.83 -2.38 -18.98
C THR A 125 16.12 -1.10 -18.49
N GLN A 126 14.88 -1.21 -18.03
CA GLN A 126 14.11 -0.11 -17.45
C GLN A 126 14.83 0.48 -16.22
N LEU A 127 15.27 -0.39 -15.30
CA LEU A 127 15.95 0.04 -14.08
C LEU A 127 17.34 0.60 -14.37
N ARG A 128 18.07 0.06 -15.37
CA ARG A 128 19.39 0.60 -15.75
C ARG A 128 19.32 2.04 -16.24
N HIS A 129 18.25 2.39 -16.97
CA HIS A 129 18.06 3.77 -17.45
C HIS A 129 17.72 4.74 -16.32
N ALA A 130 17.16 4.26 -15.22
CA ALA A 130 16.85 5.04 -14.03
C ALA A 130 17.86 4.87 -12.89
N PHE A 131 18.93 4.09 -13.10
CA PHE A 131 19.89 3.76 -12.06
C PHE A 131 20.78 4.97 -11.75
N SER A 132 20.27 5.85 -10.91
CA SER A 132 20.99 6.97 -10.32
C SER A 132 21.18 6.71 -8.82
N TRP A 133 22.15 7.37 -8.20
CA TRP A 133 22.29 7.38 -6.74
C TRP A 133 21.00 7.89 -6.05
N GLN A 134 20.20 8.68 -6.76
CA GLN A 134 18.89 9.12 -6.31
C GLN A 134 17.87 7.97 -6.29
N LEU A 135 17.84 7.08 -7.30
CA LEU A 135 16.99 5.88 -7.27
C LEU A 135 17.30 5.02 -6.06
N ALA A 136 18.59 4.79 -5.78
CA ALA A 136 19.02 4.07 -4.59
C ALA A 136 18.57 4.78 -3.30
N GLY A 137 18.75 6.10 -3.21
CA GLY A 137 18.33 6.90 -2.05
C GLY A 137 16.82 6.85 -1.78
N TRP A 138 16.00 7.09 -2.80
CA TRP A 138 14.54 7.06 -2.69
C TRP A 138 14.01 5.65 -2.39
N PHE A 139 14.54 4.63 -3.07
CA PHE A 139 14.20 3.25 -2.79
C PHE A 139 14.56 2.86 -1.35
N LEU A 140 15.75 3.25 -0.86
CA LEU A 140 16.16 2.96 0.50
C LEU A 140 15.25 3.67 1.51
N ALA A 141 15.02 4.97 1.33
CA ALA A 141 14.30 5.81 2.28
C ALA A 141 12.79 5.50 2.33
N LEU A 142 12.15 5.31 1.17
CA LEU A 142 10.68 5.21 1.08
C LEU A 142 10.17 3.79 0.87
N GLY A 143 10.99 2.87 0.38
CA GLY A 143 10.64 1.47 0.17
C GLY A 143 11.26 0.55 1.21
N LEU A 144 12.59 0.45 1.20
CA LEU A 144 13.32 -0.56 1.98
C LEU A 144 13.29 -0.29 3.48
N LEU A 145 13.53 0.95 3.92
CA LEU A 145 13.55 1.32 5.33
C LEU A 145 12.18 1.07 6.03
N PRO A 146 11.04 1.58 5.50
CA PRO A 146 9.74 1.28 6.09
C PRO A 146 9.39 -0.21 5.98
N ALA A 147 9.80 -0.91 4.93
CA ALA A 147 9.58 -2.34 4.81
C ALA A 147 10.36 -3.16 5.86
N LEU A 148 11.63 -2.81 6.10
CA LEU A 148 12.46 -3.44 7.13
C LEU A 148 11.93 -3.14 8.53
N TRP A 149 11.50 -1.91 8.78
CA TRP A 149 10.86 -1.53 10.04
C TRP A 149 9.58 -2.34 10.28
N LEU A 150 8.73 -2.46 9.25
CA LEU A 150 7.49 -3.24 9.30
C LEU A 150 7.74 -4.76 9.42
N TRP A 151 8.84 -5.27 8.86
CA TRP A 151 9.23 -6.67 9.03
C TRP A 151 9.60 -7.00 10.48
N ARG A 152 10.28 -6.06 11.16
CA ARG A 152 10.71 -6.18 12.57
C ARG A 152 9.58 -5.95 13.57
N LEU A 153 8.48 -5.34 13.16
CA LEU A 153 7.35 -5.07 14.06
C LEU A 153 6.67 -6.39 14.51
N PRO A 154 6.51 -6.60 15.84
CA PRO A 154 5.73 -7.71 16.37
C PRO A 154 4.25 -7.44 16.12
N ILE A 155 3.65 -8.20 15.20
CA ILE A 155 2.21 -8.09 14.88
C ILE A 155 1.44 -9.04 15.78
N ARG A 156 0.42 -8.53 16.45
CA ARG A 156 -0.42 -9.32 17.36
C ARG A 156 -1.12 -10.45 16.58
N ARG A 157 -1.06 -11.66 17.12
CA ARG A 157 -1.78 -12.81 16.55
C ARG A 157 -3.24 -12.73 16.94
N VAL A 158 -4.10 -12.43 15.97
CA VAL A 158 -5.56 -12.33 16.13
C VAL A 158 -6.21 -13.58 15.51
N PRO A 159 -7.23 -14.20 16.15
CA PRO A 159 -7.93 -15.34 15.59
C PRO A 159 -8.62 -14.97 14.27
N LEU A 160 -8.69 -15.93 13.34
CA LEU A 160 -9.14 -15.71 11.96
C LEU A 160 -10.52 -15.03 11.87
N LEU A 161 -11.47 -15.42 12.71
CA LEU A 161 -12.82 -14.85 12.70
C LEU A 161 -12.83 -13.37 13.12
N VAL A 162 -12.00 -12.99 14.09
CA VAL A 162 -11.90 -11.59 14.53
C VAL A 162 -11.19 -10.76 13.46
N THR A 163 -10.13 -11.29 12.85
CA THR A 163 -9.46 -10.65 11.72
C THR A 163 -10.41 -10.47 10.54
N LEU A 164 -11.25 -11.47 10.22
CA LEU A 164 -12.24 -11.38 9.14
C LEU A 164 -13.23 -10.24 9.41
N ARG A 165 -13.78 -10.16 10.63
CA ARG A 165 -14.71 -9.09 11.03
C ARG A 165 -14.03 -7.71 10.99
N GLN A 166 -12.81 -7.61 11.46
CA GLN A 166 -12.06 -6.35 11.45
C GLN A 166 -11.76 -5.89 10.03
N ASN A 167 -11.30 -6.81 9.18
CA ASN A 167 -11.02 -6.53 7.77
C ASN A 167 -12.31 -6.18 7.01
N SER A 168 -13.43 -6.85 7.29
CA SER A 168 -14.70 -6.54 6.63
C SER A 168 -15.24 -5.17 7.03
N VAL A 169 -15.16 -4.80 8.30
CA VAL A 169 -15.52 -3.46 8.77
C VAL A 169 -14.60 -2.41 8.15
N LEU A 170 -13.28 -2.64 8.14
CA LEU A 170 -12.31 -1.72 7.55
C LEU A 170 -12.52 -1.56 6.04
N LEU A 171 -12.80 -2.66 5.34
CA LEU A 171 -13.15 -2.67 3.92
C LEU A 171 -14.42 -1.86 3.67
N ALA A 172 -15.50 -2.13 4.41
CA ALA A 172 -16.77 -1.43 4.25
C ALA A 172 -16.63 0.08 4.49
N LEU A 173 -15.92 0.47 5.56
CA LEU A 173 -15.65 1.87 5.85
C LEU A 173 -14.81 2.53 4.75
N SER A 174 -13.77 1.85 4.27
CA SER A 174 -12.92 2.35 3.19
C SER A 174 -13.70 2.52 1.90
N CYS A 175 -14.54 1.55 1.54
CA CYS A 175 -15.41 1.64 0.38
C CYS A 175 -16.45 2.77 0.51
N ALA A 176 -17.01 2.97 1.70
CA ALA A 176 -17.95 4.07 1.95
C ALA A 176 -17.26 5.44 1.80
N VAL A 177 -16.06 5.60 2.34
CA VAL A 177 -15.25 6.83 2.18
C VAL A 177 -14.88 7.04 0.71
N PHE A 178 -14.46 5.99 0.01
CA PHE A 178 -14.14 6.04 -1.41
C PHE A 178 -15.36 6.48 -2.23
N ALA A 179 -16.48 5.78 -2.07
CA ALA A 179 -17.72 6.06 -2.81
C ALA A 179 -18.27 7.46 -2.49
N GLY A 180 -18.25 7.87 -1.22
CA GLY A 180 -18.65 9.21 -0.82
C GLY A 180 -17.78 10.29 -1.45
N THR A 181 -16.45 10.14 -1.34
CA THR A 181 -15.49 11.10 -1.92
C THR A 181 -15.61 11.15 -3.44
N TRP A 182 -15.76 9.99 -4.08
CA TRP A 182 -15.98 9.87 -5.52
C TRP A 182 -17.26 10.56 -5.94
N TRP A 183 -18.38 10.32 -5.25
CA TRP A 183 -19.67 10.94 -5.57
C TRP A 183 -19.59 12.47 -5.59
N PHE A 184 -18.90 13.06 -4.62
CA PHE A 184 -18.73 14.52 -4.55
C PHE A 184 -17.68 15.07 -5.52
N SER A 185 -16.71 14.26 -5.95
CA SER A 185 -15.52 14.73 -6.66
C SER A 185 -15.39 14.19 -8.07
N ALA A 186 -16.31 13.32 -8.52
CA ALA A 186 -16.19 12.60 -9.79
C ALA A 186 -16.02 13.53 -10.98
N GLN A 187 -16.78 14.64 -11.02
CA GLN A 187 -16.72 15.61 -12.12
C GLN A 187 -15.38 16.34 -12.18
N ASP A 188 -14.88 16.81 -11.02
CA ASP A 188 -13.61 17.52 -10.94
C ASP A 188 -12.43 16.59 -11.27
N VAL A 189 -12.48 15.36 -10.77
CA VAL A 189 -11.44 14.34 -10.99
C VAL A 189 -11.45 13.86 -12.43
N SER A 190 -12.63 13.59 -13.02
CA SER A 190 -12.71 13.17 -14.43
C SER A 190 -12.23 14.27 -15.36
N ALA A 191 -12.63 15.52 -15.14
CA ALA A 191 -12.17 16.66 -15.93
C ALA A 191 -10.64 16.83 -15.85
N LEU A 192 -10.04 16.57 -14.68
CA LEU A 192 -8.59 16.56 -14.52
C LEU A 192 -7.90 15.38 -15.19
N MET A 193 -8.48 14.19 -15.12
CA MET A 193 -7.91 13.00 -15.75
C MET A 193 -7.99 13.10 -17.28
N ASP A 194 -9.08 13.66 -17.81
CA ASP A 194 -9.26 13.91 -19.24
C ASP A 194 -8.33 15.04 -19.73
N GLY A 195 -8.20 16.11 -18.95
CA GLY A 195 -7.30 17.23 -19.27
C GLY A 195 -5.81 16.89 -19.10
N GLN A 196 -5.48 15.98 -18.17
CA GLN A 196 -4.10 15.57 -17.87
C GLN A 196 -3.99 14.06 -17.66
N PRO A 197 -4.00 13.26 -18.74
CA PRO A 197 -3.89 11.79 -18.67
C PRO A 197 -2.56 11.29 -18.07
N GLN A 198 -1.62 12.19 -17.82
CA GLN A 198 -0.37 11.89 -17.12
C GLN A 198 -0.59 11.69 -15.62
N LEU A 199 -1.56 12.37 -14.99
CA LEU A 199 -1.85 12.22 -13.55
C LEU A 199 -2.27 10.80 -13.18
N ALA A 200 -3.09 10.17 -14.01
CA ALA A 200 -3.54 8.79 -13.81
C ALA A 200 -2.36 7.80 -13.81
N ARG A 201 -1.34 8.05 -14.64
CA ARG A 201 -0.14 7.22 -14.73
C ARG A 201 0.83 7.39 -13.55
N ARG A 202 0.66 8.43 -12.73
CA ARG A 202 1.50 8.70 -11.56
C ARG A 202 0.96 8.11 -10.25
N LEU A 203 -0.14 7.36 -10.31
CA LEU A 203 -0.72 6.67 -9.15
C LEU A 203 0.16 5.49 -8.74
N ASN A 204 0.99 5.69 -7.72
CA ASN A 204 1.91 4.68 -7.23
C ASN A 204 1.29 3.91 -6.04
N PRO A 205 1.34 2.57 -5.98
CA PRO A 205 1.88 1.59 -6.94
C PRO A 205 0.86 1.01 -7.92
N ILE A 206 -0.35 1.57 -7.98
CA ILE A 206 -1.46 1.02 -8.78
C ILE A 206 -1.12 0.98 -10.28
N SER A 207 -0.35 1.95 -10.78
CA SER A 207 0.08 2.04 -12.18
C SER A 207 0.82 0.79 -12.66
N SER A 208 1.63 0.15 -11.81
CA SER A 208 2.39 -1.07 -12.18
C SER A 208 1.50 -2.28 -12.44
N PHE A 209 0.29 -2.32 -11.86
CA PHE A 209 -0.66 -3.42 -12.03
C PHE A 209 -1.63 -3.20 -13.19
N GLN A 210 -1.76 -1.97 -13.68
CA GLN A 210 -2.72 -1.61 -14.72
C GLN A 210 -2.52 -2.39 -16.03
N PRO A 211 -1.29 -2.58 -16.56
CA PRO A 211 -1.07 -3.33 -17.80
C PRO A 211 -1.50 -4.80 -17.68
N GLN A 212 -1.13 -5.44 -16.57
CA GLN A 212 -1.54 -6.82 -16.29
C GLN A 212 -3.06 -6.95 -16.15
N ALA A 213 -3.70 -6.01 -15.45
CA ALA A 213 -5.15 -6.00 -15.30
C ALA A 213 -5.87 -5.85 -16.65
N SER A 214 -5.38 -4.99 -17.54
CA SER A 214 -5.95 -4.83 -18.89
C SER A 214 -5.79 -6.09 -19.75
N GLU A 215 -4.65 -6.77 -19.69
CA GLU A 215 -4.45 -8.03 -20.42
C GLU A 215 -5.37 -9.15 -19.91
N LEU A 216 -5.57 -9.24 -18.59
CA LEU A 216 -6.48 -10.23 -18.01
C LEU A 216 -7.93 -9.94 -18.38
N LEU A 217 -8.36 -8.67 -18.35
CA LEU A 217 -9.69 -8.27 -18.78
C LEU A 217 -9.92 -8.56 -20.27
N ALA A 218 -8.93 -8.29 -21.13
CA ALA A 218 -9.02 -8.61 -22.56
C ALA A 218 -9.11 -10.13 -22.81
N LYS A 219 -8.45 -10.95 -22.00
CA LYS A 219 -8.56 -12.43 -22.08
C LYS A 219 -9.90 -12.96 -21.56
N LEU A 220 -10.47 -12.31 -20.54
CA LEU A 220 -11.76 -12.71 -19.94
C LEU A 220 -12.96 -12.23 -20.75
N PHE A 221 -12.83 -11.11 -21.45
CA PHE A 221 -13.83 -10.56 -22.35
C PHE A 221 -13.24 -10.36 -23.75
N PRO A 222 -12.93 -11.44 -24.48
CA PRO A 222 -12.55 -11.32 -25.87
C PRO A 222 -13.77 -10.82 -26.66
N HIS A 223 -13.67 -9.60 -27.20
CA HIS A 223 -14.59 -9.09 -28.20
C HIS A 223 -14.21 -9.63 -29.58
#